data_AF-A0A6V7X3H2-F1
#
_entry.id   AF-A0A6V7X3H2-F1
#
_cell.length_a   1.000
_cell.length_b   1.000
_cell.length_c   1.000
_cell.angle_alpha   90.00
_cell.angle_beta   90.00
_cell.angle_gamma   90.00
#
_symmetry.space_group_name_H-M   'P 1'
#
loop_
_entity.id
_entity.type
_entity.pdbx_description
1 polymer ?
#
loop_
_entity_poly.entity_id
_entity_poly.type
_entity_poly.pdbx_seq_one_letter_code
_entity_poly.pdbx_strand_id
1 'polypeptide(L)' 'MHYAPTSFTLDKKKFAIVALKQEYQNTMGQRDEPSFKDIKLLNRLYCK' A
#
# COMPACT_ATOMS: atom_id res chain seq x y z
N MET A 1 0.60 -5.15 -1.27
CA MET A 1 1.84 -5.31 -0.44
C MET A 1 2.27 -4.07 0.35
N HIS A 2 1.47 -2.99 0.40
CA HIS A 2 1.84 -1.75 1.08
C HIS A 2 1.20 -1.66 2.47
N TYR A 3 1.88 -1.09 3.47
CA TYR A 3 1.29 -0.83 4.79
C TYR A 3 0.24 0.29 4.75
N ALA A 4 -0.64 0.32 5.76
CA ALA A 4 -1.62 1.39 5.93
C ALA A 4 -0.95 2.65 6.50
N PRO A 5 -1.53 3.85 6.29
CA PRO A 5 -0.97 5.12 6.77
C PRO A 5 -0.68 5.16 8.27
N THR A 6 -1.50 4.47 9.06
CA THR A 6 -1.43 4.43 10.53
C THR A 6 -0.79 3.13 11.04
N SER A 7 -0.06 2.38 10.21
CA SER A 7 0.62 1.17 10.68
C SER A 7 1.68 1.51 11.73
N PHE A 8 1.64 0.81 12.87
CA PHE A 8 2.58 0.95 14.00
C PHE A 8 2.65 2.33 14.68
N THR A 9 1.71 3.23 14.42
CA THR A 9 1.59 4.48 15.18
C THR A 9 1.06 4.22 16.59
N LEU A 10 1.57 4.96 17.58
CA LEU A 10 1.00 4.99 18.94
C LEU A 10 -0.32 5.76 18.99
N ASP A 11 -0.49 6.74 18.11
CA ASP A 11 -1.69 7.56 17.98
C ASP A 11 -2.33 7.32 16.62
N LYS A 12 -3.47 6.64 16.60
CA LYS A 12 -4.21 6.28 15.37
C LYS A 12 -4.72 7.49 14.59
N LYS A 13 -4.69 8.69 15.17
CA LYS A 13 -5.01 9.95 14.48
C LYS A 13 -3.83 10.50 13.68
N LYS A 14 -2.63 9.97 13.87
CA LYS A 14 -1.41 10.40 13.18
C LYS A 14 -0.96 9.36 12.16
N PHE A 15 -0.59 9.85 10.98
CA PHE A 15 0.02 9.02 9.95
C PHE A 15 1.48 8.75 10.29
N ALA A 16 1.87 7.48 10.31
CA ALA A 16 3.26 7.05 10.37
C ALA A 16 3.89 7.01 8.96
N ILE A 17 3.06 6.79 7.93
CA ILE A 17 3.46 6.81 6.52
C ILE A 17 2.70 7.94 5.82
N VAL A 18 3.45 8.88 5.24
CA VAL A 18 2.89 10.06 4.55
C VAL A 18 3.22 9.97 3.06
N ALA A 19 2.19 10.02 2.22
CA ALA A 19 2.35 10.14 0.78
C ALA A 19 2.82 11.54 0.42
N LEU A 20 3.89 11.65 -0.38
CA LEU A 20 4.38 12.96 -0.86
C LEU A 20 3.32 13.69 -1.70
N LYS A 21 2.47 12.94 -2.39
CA LYS A 21 1.30 13.45 -3.10
C LYS A 21 0.06 13.14 -2.26
N GLN A 22 -0.55 14.20 -1.72
CA GLN A 22 -1.60 14.10 -0.71
C GLN A 22 -2.83 13.30 -1.17
N GLU A 23 -3.15 13.34 -2.47
CA GLU A 23 -4.26 12.59 -3.08
C GLU A 23 -4.17 11.06 -2.88
N TYR A 24 -2.98 10.51 -2.65
CA TYR A 24 -2.78 9.06 -2.42
C TYR A 24 -2.68 8.68 -0.94
N GLN A 25 -2.84 9.63 0.00
CA GLN A 25 -2.64 9.37 1.42
C GLN A 25 -3.50 8.20 1.93
N ASN A 26 -4.75 8.13 1.48
CA ASN A 26 -5.72 7.13 1.94
C ASN A 26 -5.86 5.92 1.00
N THR A 27 -4.99 5.79 -0.01
CA THR A 27 -5.04 4.67 -0.97
C THR A 27 -4.09 3.52 -0.60
N MET A 28 -3.31 3.68 0.46
CA MET A 28 -2.32 2.70 0.95
C MET A 28 -2.94 1.72 1.95
N GLY A 29 -2.42 0.49 2.01
CA GLY A 29 -2.83 -0.47 3.04
C GLY A 29 -4.01 -1.37 2.71
N GLN A 30 -4.48 -1.38 1.46
CA GLN A 30 -5.55 -2.28 1.02
C GLN A 30 -5.19 -3.76 1.26
N ARG A 31 -6.20 -4.57 1.61
CA ARG A 31 -6.06 -6.00 1.90
C ARG A 31 -7.13 -6.86 1.23
N ASP A 32 -7.85 -6.32 0.25
CA ASP A 32 -8.98 -7.01 -0.38
C ASP A 32 -8.48 -7.97 -1.46
N GLU A 33 -7.57 -7.51 -2.32
CA GLU A 33 -7.01 -8.29 -3.42
C GLU A 33 -5.62 -7.79 -3.84
N PRO A 34 -4.77 -8.58 -4.50
CA PRO A 34 -3.52 -8.09 -5.07
C PRO A 34 -3.77 -6.95 -6.07
N SER A 35 -2.95 -5.90 -6.04
CA SER A 35 -3.10 -4.83 -7.04
C SER A 35 -2.73 -5.33 -8.44
N PHE A 36 -3.25 -4.66 -9.47
CA PHE A 36 -2.85 -4.93 -10.86
C PHE A 36 -1.33 -4.97 -11.05
N LYS A 37 -0.60 -4.09 -10.36
CA LYS A 37 0.87 -4.04 -10.41
C LYS A 37 1.52 -5.22 -9.69
N ASP A 38 0.97 -5.67 -8.57
CA ASP A 38 1.45 -6.87 -7.87
C ASP A 38 1.34 -8.09 -8.79
N ILE A 39 0.18 -8.29 -9.45
CA ILE A 39 -0.05 -9.39 -10.39
C ILE A 39 0.87 -9.30 -11.60
N LYS A 40 1.00 -8.11 -12.21
CA LYS A 40 1.88 -7.89 -13.36
C LYS A 40 3.35 -8.23 -13.03
N LEU A 41 3.81 -7.85 -11.83
CA LEU A 41 5.17 -8.15 -11.38
C LEU A 41 5.36 -9.66 -11.15
N LEU A 42 4.41 -10.31 -10.50
CA LEU A 42 4.44 -11.76 -10.25
C LEU A 42 4.50 -12.54 -11.57
N ASN A 43 3.62 -12.22 -12.52
CA ASN A 43 3.59 -12.88 -13.83
C ASN A 43 4.92 -12.67 -14.56
N ARG A 44 5.48 -11.46 -14.54
CA ARG A 44 6.80 -11.21 -15.16
C ARG A 44 7.92 -12.04 -14.54
N LEU A 45 7.85 -12.33 -13.24
CA LEU A 45 8.89 -13.09 -12.53
C LEU A 45 8.75 -14.60 -12.77
N TYR A 46 7.54 -15.13 -12.85
CA TYR A 46 7.30 -16.58 -12.77
C TYR A 46 6.55 -17.19 -13.95
N CYS A 47 5.81 -16.40 -14.73
CA CYS A 47 5.02 -16.89 -15.85
C CYS A 47 5.68 -16.46 -17.17
N LYS A 48 6.28 -17.43 -17.86
CA LYS A 48 6.82 -17.26 -19.21
C LYS A 48 5.75 -17.54 -20.24
#